data_AF-A0A964VL75-F1
#
_entry.id   AF-A0A964VL75-F1
#
_cell.length_a   1.000
_cell.length_b   1.000
_cell.length_c   1.000
_cell.angle_alpha   90.00
_cell.angle_beta   90.00
_cell.angle_gamma   90.00
#
_symmetry.space_group_name_H-M   'P 1'
#
loop_
_entity.id
_entity.type
_entity.pdbx_description
1 polymer ?
#
loop_
_entity_poly.entity_id
_entity_poly.type
_entity_poly.pdbx_seq_one_letter_code
_entity_poly.pdbx_strand_id
1 'polypeptide(L)'
;MKSNSLAVLLVGVLALSTLATAALSFTYVQSMRRLQKLQAHASVINQSRAVMHRLVAETIDYSKRNPAMEPILDSVGIKLQADAVKAAP
;
A
#
# COMPACT_ATOMS: atom_id res chain seq x y z
N MET A 1 -53.58 -23.34 -23.30
CA MET A 1 -52.39 -22.49 -23.12
C MET A 1 -52.42 -21.91 -21.70
N LYS A 2 -52.03 -22.71 -20.70
CA LYS A 2 -51.89 -22.24 -19.30
C LYS A 2 -50.50 -21.62 -19.21
N SER A 3 -50.47 -20.33 -18.90
CA SER A 3 -49.28 -19.50 -18.84
C SER A 3 -48.25 -20.10 -17.87
N ASN A 4 -47.05 -20.37 -18.37
CA ASN A 4 -45.88 -20.72 -17.55
C ASN A 4 -45.40 -19.48 -16.79
N SER A 5 -46.25 -18.95 -15.92
CA SER A 5 -45.98 -17.79 -15.06
C SER A 5 -44.73 -18.01 -14.21
N LEU A 6 -44.49 -19.26 -13.81
CA LEU A 6 -43.26 -19.68 -13.13
C LEU A 6 -42.01 -19.53 -14.01
N ALA A 7 -42.05 -19.92 -15.29
CA ALA A 7 -40.89 -19.81 -16.17
C ALA A 7 -40.50 -18.35 -16.41
N VAL A 8 -41.49 -17.46 -16.58
CA VAL A 8 -41.26 -16.02 -16.72
C VAL A 8 -40.63 -15.44 -15.45
N LEU A 9 -41.08 -15.88 -14.27
CA LEU A 9 -40.53 -15.44 -13.00
C LEU A 9 -39.07 -15.90 -12.81
N LEU A 10 -38.76 -17.16 -13.13
CA LEU A 10 -37.38 -17.68 -13.08
C LEU A 10 -36.45 -16.93 -14.02
N VAL A 11 -36.89 -16.65 -15.25
CA VAL A 11 -36.10 -15.85 -16.21
C VAL A 11 -35.91 -14.42 -15.71
N GLY A 12 -36.93 -13.82 -15.10
CA GLY A 12 -36.84 -12.49 -14.49
C GLY A 12 -35.82 -12.44 -13.36
N VAL A 13 -35.86 -13.41 -12.43
CA VAL A 13 -34.91 -13.49 -11.30
C VAL A 13 -33.48 -13.73 -11.80
N LEU A 14 -33.30 -14.55 -12.84
CA LEU A 14 -32.00 -14.81 -13.43
C LEU A 14 -31.43 -13.59 -14.19
N ALA A 15 -32.29 -12.82 -14.85
CA ALA A 15 -31.89 -11.56 -15.46
C ALA A 15 -31.50 -10.52 -14.39
N LEU A 16 -32.25 -10.44 -13.29
CA LEU A 16 -31.93 -9.58 -12.15
C LEU A 16 -30.63 -9.97 -11.47
N SER A 17 -30.37 -11.27 -11.27
CA SER A 17 -29.16 -11.74 -10.62
C SER A 17 -27.92 -11.44 -11.47
N THR A 18 -27.97 -11.67 -12.78
CA THR A 18 -26.87 -11.36 -13.69
C THR A 18 -26.60 -9.85 -13.77
N LEU A 19 -27.65 -9.02 -13.82
CA LEU A 19 -27.52 -7.56 -13.74
C LEU A 19 -26.91 -7.10 -12.41
N ALA A 20 -27.34 -7.69 -11.29
CA ALA A 20 -26.79 -7.38 -9.98
C ALA A 20 -25.31 -7.77 -9.88
N THR A 21 -24.93 -8.96 -10.37
CA THR A 21 -23.53 -9.41 -10.41
C THR A 21 -22.69 -8.49 -11.28
N ALA A 22 -23.19 -8.10 -12.46
CA ALA A 22 -22.48 -7.18 -13.35
C ALA A 22 -22.26 -5.81 -12.66
N ALA A 23 -23.29 -5.25 -12.01
CA ALA A 23 -23.18 -4.00 -11.29
C ALA A 23 -22.16 -4.09 -10.13
N LEU A 24 -22.21 -5.15 -9.33
CA LEU A 24 -21.26 -5.37 -8.23
C LEU A 24 -19.84 -5.54 -8.75
N SER A 25 -19.65 -6.28 -9.85
CA SER A 25 -18.33 -6.48 -10.45
C SER A 25 -17.73 -5.15 -10.94
N PHE A 26 -18.57 -4.26 -11.49
CA PHE A 26 -18.14 -2.96 -11.97
C PHE A 26 -17.69 -2.05 -10.81
N THR A 27 -18.47 -1.97 -9.73
CA THR A 27 -18.11 -1.17 -8.54
C THR A 27 -16.88 -1.72 -7.83
N TYR A 28 -16.74 -3.05 -7.79
CA TYR A 28 -15.57 -3.73 -7.23
C TYR A 28 -14.31 -3.39 -8.03
N VAL A 29 -14.35 -3.49 -9.36
CA VAL A 29 -13.21 -3.14 -10.23
C VAL A 29 -12.82 -1.67 -10.06
N GLN A 30 -13.79 -0.76 -9.96
CA GLN A 30 -13.50 0.65 -9.70
C GLN A 30 -12.82 0.87 -8.34
N SER A 31 -13.31 0.19 -7.29
CA SER A 31 -12.74 0.28 -5.95
C SER A 31 -11.32 -0.29 -5.89
N MET A 32 -11.09 -1.41 -6.57
CA MET A 32 -9.77 -2.05 -6.69
C MET A 32 -8.77 -1.13 -7.39
N ARG A 33 -9.18 -0.45 -8.47
CA ARG A 33 -8.34 0.53 -9.17
C ARG A 33 -7.96 1.71 -8.26
N ARG A 34 -8.86 2.15 -7.38
CA ARG A 34 -8.57 3.20 -6.39
C ARG A 34 -7.57 2.71 -5.34
N LEU A 35 -7.76 1.49 -4.84
CA LEU A 35 -6.87 0.87 -3.86
C LEU A 35 -5.46 0.67 -4.42
N GLN A 36 -5.34 0.19 -5.66
CA GLN A 36 -4.06 0.01 -6.34
C GLN A 36 -3.31 1.34 -6.52
N LYS A 37 -4.00 2.44 -6.82
CA LYS A 37 -3.37 3.77 -6.88
C LYS A 37 -2.81 4.19 -5.53
N LEU A 38 -3.58 4.03 -4.45
CA LEU A 38 -3.13 4.35 -3.10
C LEU A 38 -1.96 3.47 -2.66
N GLN A 39 -2.04 2.17 -2.94
CA GLN A 39 -1.00 1.20 -2.63
C GLN A 39 0.28 1.45 -3.44
N ALA A 40 0.17 1.88 -4.69
CA ALA A 40 1.32 2.29 -5.49
C ALA A 40 2.05 3.47 -4.84
N HIS A 41 1.33 4.51 -4.41
CA HIS A 41 1.93 5.64 -3.69
C HIS A 41 2.58 5.21 -2.36
N ALA A 42 1.90 4.36 -1.58
CA ALA A 42 2.46 3.82 -0.33
C ALA A 42 3.73 2.98 -0.59
N SER A 43 3.74 2.18 -1.66
CA SER A 43 4.90 1.34 -2.01
C SER A 43 6.12 2.19 -2.39
N VAL A 44 5.93 3.27 -3.14
CA VAL A 44 7.00 4.22 -3.50
C VAL A 44 7.57 4.87 -2.23
N ILE A 45 6.71 5.31 -1.31
CA ILE A 45 7.15 5.92 -0.06
C ILE A 45 7.93 4.92 0.80
N ASN A 46 7.43 3.69 0.94
CA ASN A 46 8.10 2.65 1.71
C ASN A 46 9.45 2.26 1.09
N GLN A 47 9.52 2.19 -0.23
CA GLN A 47 10.76 1.88 -0.94
C GLN A 47 11.80 2.99 -0.75
N SER A 48 11.40 4.25 -0.88
CA SER A 48 12.28 5.40 -0.62
C SER A 48 12.76 5.45 0.83
N ARG A 49 11.87 5.18 1.80
CA ARG A 49 12.25 5.05 3.22
C ARG A 49 13.24 3.92 3.45
N ALA A 50 13.03 2.76 2.83
CA ALA A 50 13.96 1.62 2.95
C ALA A 50 15.36 1.95 2.40
N VAL A 51 15.44 2.67 1.28
CA VAL A 51 16.73 3.14 0.74
C VAL A 51 17.39 4.16 1.67
N MET A 52 16.63 5.12 2.20
CA MET A 52 17.14 6.10 3.14
C MET A 52 17.65 5.45 4.44
N HIS A 53 16.93 4.48 5.00
CA HIS A 53 17.39 3.72 6.17
C HIS A 53 18.71 2.98 5.90
N ARG A 54 18.88 2.41 4.70
CA ARG A 54 20.15 1.78 4.31
C ARG A 54 21.29 2.78 4.20
N LEU A 55 21.05 3.93 3.59
CA LEU A 55 22.05 5.01 3.48
C LEU A 55 22.45 5.55 4.86
N VAL A 56 21.49 5.72 5.76
CA VAL A 56 21.74 6.14 7.15
C VAL A 56 22.55 5.07 7.89
N ALA A 57 22.19 3.80 7.77
CA ALA A 57 22.94 2.70 8.37
C ALA A 57 24.40 2.67 7.87
N GLU A 58 24.60 2.83 6.56
CA GLU A 58 25.93 2.87 5.96
C GLU A 58 26.72 4.11 6.37
N THR A 59 26.06 5.25 6.53
CA THR A 59 26.68 6.49 7.03
C THR A 59 27.10 6.36 8.49
N ILE A 60 26.30 5.69 9.32
CA ILE A 60 26.65 5.39 10.73
C ILE A 60 27.82 4.41 10.80
N ASP A 61 27.85 3.38 9.95
CA ASP A 61 28.97 2.44 9.92
C ASP A 61 30.25 3.08 9.35
N TYR A 62 30.12 4.04 8.44
CA TYR A 62 31.22 4.86 7.96
C TYR A 62 31.71 5.85 9.02
N SER A 63 30.81 6.45 9.82
CA SER A 63 31.18 7.39 10.89
C SER A 63 32.00 6.71 11.98
N LYS A 64 31.70 5.45 12.32
CA LYS A 64 32.50 4.65 13.26
C LYS A 64 33.95 4.45 12.80
N ARG A 65 34.20 4.44 11.48
CA ARG A 65 35.55 4.27 10.90
C ARG A 65 36.28 5.61 10.74
N ASN A 66 35.55 6.73 10.71
CA ASN A 66 36.08 8.07 10.53
C ASN A 66 35.48 9.05 11.56
N PRO A 67 36.11 9.21 12.74
CA PRO A 67 35.58 10.04 13.84
C PRO A 67 35.47 11.54 13.49
N ALA A 68 36.08 12.00 12.39
CA ALA A 68 35.94 13.37 11.90
C ALA A 68 34.51 13.71 11.41
N MET A 69 33.64 12.72 11.20
CA MET A 69 32.24 12.92 10.77
C MET A 69 31.26 13.10 11.94
N GLU A 70 31.64 12.81 13.18
CA GLU A 70 30.79 12.97 14.37
C GLU A 70 30.16 14.37 14.53
N PRO A 71 30.88 15.50 14.35
CA PRO A 71 30.27 16.82 14.49
C PRO A 71 29.23 17.12 13.40
N ILE A 72 29.38 16.51 12.22
CA ILE A 72 28.40 16.65 11.13
C ILE A 72 27.14 15.86 11.50
N LEU A 73 27.26 14.62 11.96
CA LEU A 73 26.12 13.79 12.37
C LEU A 73 25.30 14.39 13.54
N ASP A 74 25.95 15.08 14.48
CA ASP A 74 25.26 15.83 15.56
C ASP A 74 24.54 17.06 15.01
N SER A 75 25.14 17.79 14.06
CA SER A 75 24.52 18.98 13.45
C SER A 75 23.28 18.66 12.60
N VAL A 76 23.21 17.47 11.97
CA VAL A 76 22.07 17.05 11.15
C VAL A 76 21.01 16.26 11.95
N GLY A 77 21.21 16.06 13.26
CA GLY A 77 20.26 15.33 14.12
C GLY A 77 20.07 13.84 13.77
N ILE A 78 20.98 13.26 12.99
CA ILE A 78 20.88 11.87 12.48
C ILE A 78 21.03 10.85 13.61
N LYS A 79 21.76 11.18 14.69
CA LYS A 79 21.87 10.34 15.90
C LYS A 79 20.51 9.98 16.50
N LEU A 80 19.57 10.95 16.58
CA LEU A 80 18.25 10.71 17.17
C LEU A 80 17.39 9.75 16.33
N GLN A 81 17.51 9.81 15.00
CA GLN A 81 16.78 8.92 14.09
C GLN A 81 17.44 7.53 14.01
N ALA A 82 18.75 7.45 14.14
CA ALA A 82 19.49 6.19 14.21
C ALA A 82 19.12 5.37 15.45
N ASP A 83 19.06 6.02 16.62
CA ASP A 83 18.65 5.37 17.86
C ASP A 83 17.16 5.03 17.87
N ALA A 84 16.30 5.84 17.23
CA ALA A 84 14.88 5.53 17.07
C ALA A 84 14.62 4.33 16.14
N VAL A 85 15.44 4.12 15.11
CA VAL A 85 15.36 2.94 14.22
C VAL A 85 15.89 1.68 14.89
N LYS A 86 16.87 1.81 15.79
CA LYS A 86 17.40 0.69 16.58
C LYS A 86 16.50 0.31 17.78
N ALA A 87 15.62 1.21 18.21
CA ALA A 87 14.71 1.01 19.35
C ALA A 87 13.30 0.53 18.95
N ALA A 88 13.00 0.34 17.67
CA ALA A 88 11.79 -0.36 17.23
C ALA A 88 12.03 -1.88 17.34
N PRO A 89 11.22 -2.62 18.14
CA PRO A 89 11.38 -4.06 18.32
C PRO A 89 11.16 -4.86 17.03
#